data_AF-A0A844F1B9-F1
#
_entry.id   AF-A0A844F1B9-F1
#
_cell.length_a   1.000
_cell.length_b   1.000
_cell.length_c   1.000
_cell.angle_alpha   90.00
_cell.angle_beta   90.00
_cell.angle_gamma   90.00
#
_symmetry.space_group_name_H-M   'P 1'
#
loop_
_entity.id
_entity.type
_entity.pdbx_description
1 polymer ?
#
loop_
_entity_poly.entity_id
_entity_poly.type
_entity_poly.pdbx_seq_one_letter_code
_entity_poly.pdbx_strand_id
1 'polypeptide(L)'
;MHKKNIWVCILISILILVAAQTVSLLIASAACAAGLPVPAGNILAALLYAALALWGIRVLGRKGLKMRPSSLGLSPVRIRPVWGVAAVLLPLAVCGICLLLPGHFEAVTARQADVVLILSGAAYYGIAAAVVEEAVFRGAILKSLESRWNRKAAVLASSVLFGAVHMLGASLSLVSAVQLLLAGTAVGILFALIAYESGSIWSGALVHGIWNLFMVSQILSIGPEADASSIFSYVLEVKNLLLTGGDFGIEASVIAMMAYAGLAAVAYSMIRRERLKI
;
A
#
# COMPACT_ATOMS: atom_id res chain seq x y z
N MET A 1 6.74 -3.38 -28.56
CA MET A 1 6.09 -2.11 -28.17
C MET A 1 6.89 -0.96 -28.75
N HIS A 2 6.27 0.00 -29.43
CA HIS A 2 6.97 1.23 -29.77
C HIS A 2 7.30 1.96 -28.47
N LYS A 3 8.60 2.09 -28.18
CA LYS A 3 9.14 3.43 -28.00
C LYS A 3 8.29 4.34 -27.06
N LYS A 4 7.66 5.32 -27.70
CA LYS A 4 6.84 6.40 -27.14
C LYS A 4 5.64 5.99 -26.25
N ASN A 5 5.12 4.77 -26.34
CA ASN A 5 3.85 4.44 -25.68
C ASN A 5 3.95 4.09 -24.19
N ILE A 6 5.17 3.87 -23.65
CA ILE A 6 5.34 3.43 -22.25
C ILE A 6 5.01 4.52 -21.23
N TRP A 7 5.43 5.76 -21.48
CA TRP A 7 5.14 6.91 -20.61
C TRP A 7 3.65 7.20 -20.59
N VAL A 8 2.98 7.03 -21.73
CA VAL A 8 1.53 7.10 -21.84
C VAL A 8 0.86 6.01 -21.00
N CYS A 9 1.37 4.77 -21.01
CA CYS A 9 0.82 3.70 -20.17
C CYS A 9 1.00 3.99 -18.68
N ILE A 10 2.14 4.54 -18.26
CA ILE A 10 2.38 4.94 -16.87
C ILE A 10 1.41 6.05 -16.46
N LEU A 11 1.27 7.09 -17.28
CA LEU A 11 0.31 8.17 -17.04
C LEU A 11 -1.12 7.64 -16.93
N ILE A 12 -1.55 6.79 -17.88
CA ILE A 12 -2.89 6.17 -17.84
C ILE A 12 -3.04 5.31 -16.58
N SER A 13 -1.99 4.64 -16.09
CA SER A 13 -2.06 3.85 -14.86
C SER A 13 -2.38 4.72 -13.64
N ILE A 14 -1.74 5.88 -13.53
CA ILE A 14 -2.03 6.87 -12.47
C ILE A 14 -3.42 7.48 -12.65
N LEU A 15 -3.83 7.79 -13.88
CA LEU A 15 -5.18 8.27 -14.16
C LEU A 15 -6.26 7.24 -13.82
N ILE A 16 -6.01 5.95 -14.05
CA ILE A 16 -6.92 4.87 -13.64
C ILE A 16 -7.05 4.84 -12.12
N LEU A 17 -5.94 4.96 -11.38
CA LEU A 17 -5.94 5.01 -9.92
C LEU A 17 -6.83 6.15 -9.43
N VAL A 18 -6.55 7.38 -9.87
CA VAL A 18 -7.29 8.58 -9.43
C VAL A 18 -8.75 8.53 -9.89
N ALA A 19 -9.03 8.17 -11.14
CA ALA A 19 -10.40 8.12 -11.65
C ALA A 19 -11.24 7.04 -10.96
N ALA A 20 -10.68 5.85 -10.73
CA ALA A 20 -11.39 4.79 -10.01
C ALA A 20 -11.69 5.21 -8.57
N GLN A 21 -10.72 5.87 -7.91
CA GLN A 21 -10.89 6.39 -6.55
C GLN A 21 -12.03 7.42 -6.51
N THR A 22 -11.94 8.47 -7.34
CA THR A 22 -12.94 9.56 -7.38
C THR A 22 -14.33 9.04 -7.72
N VAL A 23 -14.47 8.20 -8.75
CA VAL A 23 -15.77 7.64 -9.14
C VAL A 23 -16.36 6.77 -8.03
N SER A 24 -15.54 5.93 -7.39
CA SER A 24 -16.01 5.07 -6.29
C SER A 24 -16.55 5.88 -5.10
N LEU A 25 -15.85 6.96 -4.72
CA LEU A 25 -16.23 7.84 -3.62
C LEU A 25 -17.47 8.66 -3.94
N LEU A 26 -17.58 9.20 -5.16
CA LEU A 26 -18.78 9.95 -5.60
C LEU A 26 -20.02 9.07 -5.58
N ILE A 27 -19.94 7.84 -6.11
CA ILE A 27 -21.08 6.90 -6.12
C ILE A 27 -21.47 6.52 -4.69
N ALA A 28 -20.48 6.19 -3.84
CA ALA A 28 -20.75 5.84 -2.45
C ALA A 28 -21.36 7.01 -1.67
N SER A 29 -20.87 8.23 -1.89
CA SER A 29 -21.38 9.44 -1.24
C SER A 29 -22.81 9.75 -1.68
N ALA A 30 -23.12 9.61 -2.97
CA ALA A 30 -24.47 9.75 -3.49
C ALA A 30 -25.43 8.69 -2.92
N ALA A 31 -24.96 7.44 -2.76
CA ALA A 31 -25.74 6.38 -2.13
C ALA A 31 -26.02 6.69 -0.64
N CYS A 32 -25.02 7.20 0.09
CA CYS A 32 -25.21 7.65 1.48
C CYS A 32 -26.21 8.81 1.58
N ALA A 33 -26.13 9.78 0.67
CA ALA A 33 -27.08 10.89 0.58
C ALA A 33 -28.51 10.41 0.26
N ALA A 34 -28.65 9.27 -0.43
CA ALA A 34 -29.94 8.62 -0.70
C ALA A 34 -30.44 7.70 0.44
N GLY A 35 -29.75 7.67 1.58
CA GLY A 35 -30.16 6.92 2.77
C GLY A 35 -29.38 5.64 3.06
N LEU A 36 -28.34 5.32 2.28
CA LEU A 36 -27.46 4.20 2.60
C LEU A 36 -26.64 4.52 3.88
N PRO A 37 -26.56 3.61 4.88
CA PRO A 37 -25.70 3.84 6.04
C PRO A 37 -24.23 4.01 5.64
N VAL A 38 -23.52 4.95 6.27
CA VAL A 38 -22.11 5.26 5.95
C VAL A 38 -21.21 4.02 5.91
N PRO A 39 -21.30 3.06 6.86
CA PRO A 39 -20.50 1.84 6.78
C PRO A 39 -20.75 1.02 5.50
N ALA A 40 -22.01 0.91 5.08
CA ALA A 40 -22.34 0.24 3.82
C ALA A 40 -21.84 1.04 2.60
N GLY A 41 -21.85 2.38 2.68
CA GLY A 41 -21.21 3.26 1.69
C GLY A 41 -19.71 3.02 1.55
N ASN A 42 -18.98 2.86 2.66
CA ASN A 42 -17.55 2.56 2.65
C ASN A 42 -17.26 1.21 1.99
N ILE A 43 -18.05 0.18 2.28
CA ILE A 43 -17.93 -1.13 1.62
C ILE A 43 -18.23 -1.00 0.11
N LEU A 44 -19.28 -0.26 -0.26
CA LEU A 44 -19.60 0.01 -1.66
C LEU A 44 -18.43 0.71 -2.38
N ALA A 45 -17.85 1.75 -1.77
CA ALA A 45 -16.68 2.45 -2.30
C ALA A 45 -15.50 1.48 -2.51
N ALA A 46 -15.23 0.61 -1.52
CA ALA A 46 -14.11 -0.32 -1.57
C ALA A 46 -14.24 -1.31 -2.72
N LEU A 47 -15.43 -1.89 -2.87
CA LEU A 47 -15.74 -2.83 -3.95
C LEU A 47 -15.65 -2.15 -5.32
N LEU A 48 -16.23 -0.95 -5.47
CA LEU A 48 -16.18 -0.18 -6.72
C LEU A 48 -14.75 0.22 -7.07
N TYR A 49 -13.97 0.69 -6.09
CA TYR A 49 -12.59 1.12 -6.32
C TYR A 49 -11.74 -0.01 -6.86
N ALA A 50 -11.75 -1.17 -6.18
CA ALA A 50 -11.03 -2.36 -6.63
C ALA A 50 -11.54 -2.85 -7.99
N ALA A 51 -12.86 -2.91 -8.21
CA ALA A 51 -13.43 -3.40 -9.47
C ALA A 51 -13.07 -2.51 -10.67
N LEU A 52 -13.26 -1.20 -10.55
CA LEU A 52 -12.98 -0.22 -11.60
C LEU A 52 -11.50 -0.16 -11.92
N ALA A 53 -10.63 -0.12 -10.91
CA ALA A 53 -9.19 -0.07 -11.12
C ALA A 53 -8.67 -1.37 -11.76
N LEU A 54 -9.05 -2.55 -11.24
CA LEU A 54 -8.63 -3.82 -11.81
C LEU A 54 -9.17 -4.01 -13.24
N TRP A 55 -10.38 -3.53 -13.53
CA TRP A 55 -10.91 -3.49 -14.89
C TRP A 55 -10.07 -2.57 -15.79
N GLY A 56 -9.79 -1.34 -15.35
CA GLY A 56 -8.97 -0.36 -16.08
C GLY A 56 -7.57 -0.90 -16.38
N ILE A 57 -6.90 -1.49 -15.39
CA ILE A 57 -5.57 -2.09 -15.56
C ILE A 57 -5.61 -3.30 -16.51
N ARG A 58 -6.68 -4.12 -16.48
CA ARG A 58 -6.86 -5.20 -17.47
C ARG A 58 -7.02 -4.66 -18.90
N VAL A 59 -7.78 -3.58 -19.07
CA VAL A 59 -7.98 -2.92 -20.38
C VAL A 59 -6.68 -2.30 -20.87
N LEU A 60 -5.99 -1.53 -20.03
CA LEU A 60 -4.68 -0.95 -20.34
C LEU A 60 -3.64 -2.03 -20.67
N GLY A 61 -3.63 -3.10 -19.88
CA GLY A 61 -2.77 -4.26 -20.09
C GLY A 61 -2.95 -4.89 -21.48
N ARG A 62 -4.21 -5.15 -21.87
CA ARG A 62 -4.53 -5.76 -23.17
C ARG A 62 -4.31 -4.81 -24.35
N LYS A 63 -4.77 -3.57 -24.25
CA LYS A 63 -4.77 -2.61 -25.37
C LYS A 63 -3.49 -1.78 -25.47
N GLY A 64 -2.98 -1.31 -24.33
CA GLY A 64 -1.77 -0.48 -24.26
C GLY A 64 -0.48 -1.29 -24.24
N LEU A 65 -0.37 -2.22 -23.29
CA LEU A 65 0.84 -3.03 -23.09
C LEU A 65 0.89 -4.29 -23.97
N LYS A 66 -0.25 -4.71 -24.53
CA LYS A 66 -0.40 -5.97 -25.28
C LYS A 66 0.04 -7.19 -24.45
N MET A 67 -0.21 -7.13 -23.14
CA MET A 67 0.14 -8.17 -22.17
C MET A 67 -1.12 -8.91 -21.71
N ARG A 68 -0.96 -10.20 -21.42
CA ARG A 68 -2.01 -11.00 -20.80
C ARG A 68 -2.14 -10.60 -19.32
N PRO A 69 -3.32 -10.75 -18.69
CA PRO A 69 -3.48 -10.46 -17.26
C PRO A 69 -2.49 -11.19 -16.35
N SER A 70 -2.06 -12.41 -16.71
CA SER A 70 -1.03 -13.16 -15.99
C SER A 70 0.35 -12.51 -16.05
N SER A 71 0.71 -11.90 -17.18
CA SER A 71 1.97 -11.17 -17.31
C SER A 71 2.02 -9.88 -16.47
N LEU A 72 0.85 -9.35 -16.11
CA LEU A 72 0.68 -8.22 -15.17
C LEU A 72 0.54 -8.71 -13.72
N GLY A 73 0.64 -10.03 -13.47
CA GLY A 73 0.48 -10.60 -12.14
C GLY A 73 -0.96 -10.61 -11.59
N LEU A 74 -1.97 -10.32 -12.42
CA LEU A 74 -3.37 -10.26 -11.99
C LEU A 74 -4.04 -11.63 -11.88
N SER A 75 -3.51 -12.67 -12.54
CA SER A 75 -4.09 -14.01 -12.57
C SER A 75 -3.02 -15.11 -12.72
N PRO A 76 -3.15 -16.26 -12.05
CA PRO A 76 -4.20 -16.59 -11.07
C PRO A 76 -4.05 -15.79 -9.77
N VAL A 77 -5.14 -15.73 -8.98
CA VAL A 77 -5.10 -15.19 -7.62
C VAL A 77 -4.37 -16.22 -6.74
N ARG A 78 -3.12 -15.95 -6.40
CA ARG A 78 -2.29 -16.87 -5.61
C ARG A 78 -1.51 -16.12 -4.53
N ILE A 79 -1.69 -16.57 -3.30
CA ILE A 79 -0.94 -16.11 -2.14
C ILE A 79 0.01 -17.24 -1.74
N ARG A 80 1.32 -16.98 -1.67
CA ARG A 80 2.27 -17.98 -1.11
C ARG A 80 2.20 -17.92 0.41
N PRO A 81 2.19 -19.07 1.14
CA PRO A 81 2.03 -19.10 2.59
C PRO A 81 3.03 -18.22 3.36
N VAL A 82 4.29 -18.15 2.89
CA VAL A 82 5.33 -17.28 3.47
C VAL A 82 4.92 -15.81 3.51
N TRP A 83 4.22 -15.32 2.49
CA TRP A 83 3.73 -13.94 2.47
C TRP A 83 2.48 -13.75 3.30
N GLY A 84 1.68 -14.80 3.51
CA GLY A 84 0.60 -14.79 4.50
C GLY A 84 1.13 -14.62 5.93
N VAL A 85 2.21 -15.34 6.27
CA VAL A 85 2.89 -15.16 7.57
C VAL A 85 3.54 -13.78 7.66
N ALA A 86 4.25 -13.34 6.62
CA ALA A 86 4.88 -12.02 6.61
C ALA A 86 3.87 -10.86 6.73
N ALA A 87 2.67 -11.01 6.16
CA ALA A 87 1.61 -10.01 6.24
C ALA A 87 1.21 -9.69 7.68
N VAL A 88 1.25 -10.69 8.58
CA VAL A 88 0.93 -10.52 10.00
C VAL A 88 2.18 -10.14 10.81
N LEU A 89 3.31 -10.79 10.56
CA LEU A 89 4.53 -10.54 11.34
C LEU A 89 5.10 -9.13 11.11
N LEU A 90 4.97 -8.58 9.91
CA LEU A 90 5.50 -7.26 9.59
C LEU A 90 4.91 -6.15 10.49
N PRO A 91 3.59 -5.90 10.51
CA PRO A 91 3.02 -4.88 11.37
C PRO A 91 3.19 -5.22 12.86
N LEU A 92 3.06 -6.50 13.26
CA LEU A 92 3.27 -6.89 14.66
C LEU A 92 4.69 -6.60 15.15
N ALA A 93 5.71 -6.85 14.33
CA ALA A 93 7.09 -6.55 14.68
C ALA A 93 7.32 -5.04 14.80
N VAL A 94 6.79 -4.24 13.86
CA VAL A 94 6.94 -2.78 13.92
C VAL A 94 6.20 -2.20 15.12
N CYS A 95 4.91 -2.52 15.30
CA CYS A 95 4.14 -2.07 16.46
C CYS A 95 4.79 -2.55 17.76
N GLY A 96 5.18 -3.82 17.84
CA GLY A 96 5.85 -4.37 19.01
C GLY A 96 7.12 -3.63 19.40
N ILE A 97 8.00 -3.31 18.43
CA ILE A 97 9.20 -2.50 18.69
C ILE A 97 8.83 -1.09 19.14
N CYS A 98 7.80 -0.48 18.54
CA CYS A 98 7.38 0.87 18.93
C CYS A 98 6.81 0.92 20.35
N LEU A 99 6.08 -0.12 20.78
CA LEU A 99 5.54 -0.26 22.14
C LEU A 99 6.62 -0.52 23.20
N LEU A 100 7.85 -0.85 22.80
CA LEU A 100 9.01 -0.93 23.70
C LEU A 100 9.70 0.42 23.90
N LEU A 101 9.37 1.43 23.10
CA LEU A 101 9.87 2.79 23.30
C LEU A 101 9.14 3.46 24.47
N PRO A 102 9.73 4.47 25.12
CA PRO A 102 9.03 5.25 26.14
C PRO A 102 7.74 5.87 25.59
N GLY A 103 6.62 5.60 26.26
CA GLY A 103 5.29 6.03 25.88
C GLY A 103 4.21 5.46 26.79
N HIS A 104 2.98 5.93 26.60
CA HIS A 104 1.83 5.48 27.36
C HIS A 104 0.60 5.27 26.47
N PHE A 105 -0.31 4.40 26.91
CA PHE A 105 -1.59 4.23 26.25
C PHE A 105 -2.57 5.30 26.71
N GLU A 106 -3.21 5.95 25.75
CA GLU A 106 -4.37 6.79 25.96
C GLU A 106 -5.58 6.10 25.31
N ALA A 107 -6.54 5.72 26.14
CA ALA A 107 -7.78 5.11 25.68
C ALA A 107 -8.73 6.22 25.25
N VAL A 108 -9.01 6.29 23.94
CA VAL A 108 -10.06 7.16 23.42
C VAL A 108 -11.34 6.32 23.40
N THR A 109 -12.39 6.79 24.07
CA THR A 109 -13.66 6.05 24.16
C THR A 109 -14.35 6.00 22.79
N ALA A 110 -14.02 4.99 21.97
CA ALA A 110 -14.74 4.69 20.74
C ALA A 110 -16.16 4.22 21.09
N ARG A 111 -17.19 4.94 20.64
CA ARG A 111 -18.57 4.43 20.70
C ARG A 111 -18.70 3.26 19.74
N GLN A 112 -19.64 2.33 19.94
CA GLN A 112 -19.85 1.21 19.00
C GLN A 112 -20.12 1.66 17.55
N ALA A 113 -20.64 2.88 17.37
CA ALA A 113 -20.80 3.52 16.06
C ALA A 113 -19.44 3.85 15.37
N ASP A 114 -18.37 4.06 16.14
CA ASP A 114 -17.03 4.36 15.64
C ASP A 114 -16.30 3.08 15.21
N VAL A 115 -16.44 1.97 15.96
CA VAL A 115 -15.80 0.68 15.60
C VAL A 115 -16.32 0.13 14.27
N VAL A 116 -17.64 0.18 14.04
CA VAL A 116 -18.22 -0.26 12.75
C VAL A 116 -17.76 0.64 11.61
N LEU A 117 -17.67 1.96 11.85
CA LEU A 117 -17.18 2.91 10.86
C LEU A 117 -15.71 2.64 10.53
N ILE A 118 -14.87 2.46 11.54
CA ILE A 118 -13.44 2.10 11.43
C ILE A 118 -13.28 0.82 10.60
N LEU A 119 -13.95 -0.27 10.96
CA LEU A 119 -13.85 -1.54 10.23
C LEU A 119 -14.33 -1.42 8.78
N SER A 120 -15.37 -0.64 8.53
CA SER A 120 -15.85 -0.40 7.15
C SER A 120 -14.87 0.46 6.34
N GLY A 121 -14.24 1.47 6.95
CA GLY A 121 -13.19 2.28 6.34
C GLY A 121 -11.93 1.45 6.06
N ALA A 122 -11.63 0.48 6.92
CA ALA A 122 -10.55 -0.48 6.75
C ALA A 122 -10.70 -1.33 5.49
N ALA A 123 -11.93 -1.61 5.03
CA ALA A 123 -12.15 -2.26 3.75
C ALA A 123 -11.68 -1.39 2.56
N TYR A 124 -11.86 -0.07 2.67
CA TYR A 124 -11.46 0.89 1.63
C TYR A 124 -9.95 1.20 1.68
N TYR A 125 -9.48 1.79 2.78
CA TYR A 125 -8.09 2.23 2.94
C TYR A 125 -7.12 1.08 3.18
N GLY A 126 -7.60 -0.02 3.79
CA GLY A 126 -6.82 -1.22 4.00
C GLY A 126 -6.75 -2.08 2.74
N ILE A 127 -7.88 -2.70 2.40
CA ILE A 127 -7.90 -3.79 1.42
C ILE A 127 -7.97 -3.26 -0.01
N ALA A 128 -8.94 -2.40 -0.33
CA ALA A 128 -9.14 -1.93 -1.70
C ALA A 128 -7.95 -1.11 -2.21
N ALA A 129 -7.46 -0.15 -1.40
CA ALA A 129 -6.27 0.63 -1.74
C ALA A 129 -5.05 -0.25 -2.01
N ALA A 130 -4.75 -1.20 -1.12
CA ALA A 130 -3.63 -2.12 -1.31
C ALA A 130 -3.73 -2.92 -2.61
N VAL A 131 -4.91 -3.44 -2.95
CA VAL A 131 -5.12 -4.17 -4.22
C VAL A 131 -4.94 -3.27 -5.43
N VAL A 132 -5.51 -2.06 -5.41
CA VAL A 132 -5.40 -1.11 -6.53
C VAL A 132 -3.97 -0.68 -6.73
N GLU A 133 -3.28 -0.29 -5.66
CA GLU A 133 -1.91 0.18 -5.73
C GLU A 133 -0.96 -0.92 -6.22
N GLU A 134 -1.09 -2.16 -5.74
CA GLU A 134 -0.27 -3.26 -6.25
C GLU A 134 -0.56 -3.55 -7.74
N ALA A 135 -1.82 -3.48 -8.18
CA ALA A 135 -2.17 -3.63 -9.59
C ALA A 135 -1.60 -2.51 -10.48
N VAL A 136 -1.62 -1.26 -10.00
CA VAL A 136 -1.11 -0.09 -10.72
C VAL A 136 0.41 -0.12 -10.76
N PHE A 137 1.07 -0.25 -9.60
CA PHE A 137 2.52 -0.11 -9.49
C PHE A 137 3.28 -1.37 -9.91
N ARG A 138 2.85 -2.57 -9.48
CA ARG A 138 3.56 -3.82 -9.77
C ARG A 138 3.01 -4.49 -11.02
N GLY A 139 1.72 -4.32 -11.28
CA GLY A 139 1.08 -4.84 -12.48
C GLY A 139 1.36 -4.02 -13.73
N ALA A 140 1.05 -2.71 -13.74
CA ALA A 140 1.14 -1.90 -14.95
C ALA A 140 2.45 -1.11 -15.07
N ILE A 141 2.81 -0.30 -14.06
CA ILE A 141 3.95 0.62 -14.12
C ILE A 141 5.26 -0.16 -14.19
N LEU A 142 5.50 -1.09 -13.27
CA LEU A 142 6.70 -1.92 -13.27
C LEU A 142 6.89 -2.66 -14.60
N LYS A 143 5.82 -3.25 -15.16
CA LYS A 143 5.87 -3.94 -16.46
C LYS A 143 6.12 -2.98 -17.63
N SER A 144 5.56 -1.77 -17.57
CA SER A 144 5.86 -0.72 -18.55
C SER A 144 7.34 -0.35 -18.53
N LEU A 145 7.93 -0.20 -17.33
CA LEU A 145 9.34 0.15 -17.14
C LEU A 145 10.28 -0.99 -17.55
N GLU A 146 9.95 -2.25 -17.22
CA GLU A 146 10.73 -3.44 -17.65
C GLU A 146 10.84 -3.57 -19.17
N SER A 147 9.88 -3.02 -19.93
CA SER A 147 9.96 -3.02 -21.40
C SER A 147 11.04 -2.09 -21.97
N ARG A 148 11.62 -1.21 -21.14
CA ARG A 148 12.63 -0.22 -21.56
C ARG A 148 13.93 -0.29 -20.78
N TRP A 149 13.84 -0.65 -19.50
CA TRP A 149 14.97 -0.68 -18.59
C TRP A 149 15.20 -2.09 -18.07
N ASN A 150 16.42 -2.32 -17.56
CA ASN A 150 16.69 -3.57 -16.87
C ASN A 150 15.83 -3.68 -15.60
N ARG A 151 15.65 -4.91 -15.11
CA ARG A 151 14.78 -5.21 -13.96
C ARG A 151 15.11 -4.37 -12.72
N LYS A 152 16.39 -4.15 -12.41
CA LYS A 152 16.80 -3.39 -11.20
C LYS A 152 16.36 -1.93 -11.30
N ALA A 153 16.60 -1.30 -12.46
CA ALA A 153 16.19 0.07 -12.71
C ALA A 153 14.66 0.22 -12.74
N ALA A 154 13.94 -0.75 -13.32
CA ALA A 154 12.47 -0.75 -13.32
C ALA A 154 11.89 -0.83 -11.89
N VAL A 155 12.44 -1.71 -11.04
CA VAL A 155 12.07 -1.81 -9.62
C VAL A 155 12.31 -0.51 -8.88
N LEU A 156 13.51 0.07 -9.02
CA LEU A 156 13.84 1.31 -8.32
C LEU A 156 12.90 2.44 -8.75
N ALA A 157 12.70 2.62 -10.06
CA ALA A 157 11.88 3.70 -10.57
C ALA A 157 10.39 3.55 -10.22
N SER A 158 9.82 2.34 -10.28
CA SER A 158 8.44 2.13 -9.84
C SER A 158 8.28 2.40 -8.34
N SER A 159 9.30 2.08 -7.54
CA SER A 159 9.30 2.25 -6.09
C SER A 159 9.44 3.71 -5.67
N VAL A 160 10.32 4.46 -6.35
CA VAL A 160 10.44 5.91 -6.16
C VAL A 160 9.15 6.61 -6.55
N LEU A 161 8.53 6.21 -7.67
CA LEU A 161 7.23 6.75 -8.07
C LEU A 161 6.14 6.44 -7.03
N PHE A 162 6.15 5.23 -6.45
CA PHE A 162 5.25 4.84 -5.37
C PHE A 162 5.41 5.75 -4.14
N GLY A 163 6.64 5.99 -3.67
CA GLY A 163 6.87 6.93 -2.57
C GLY A 163 6.47 8.37 -2.92
N ALA A 164 6.76 8.82 -4.15
CA ALA A 164 6.46 10.18 -4.59
C ALA A 164 4.94 10.47 -4.66
N VAL A 165 4.10 9.51 -5.06
CA VAL A 165 2.64 9.75 -5.10
C VAL A 165 2.04 9.93 -3.72
N HIS A 166 2.65 9.37 -2.67
CA HIS A 166 2.18 9.53 -1.28
C HIS A 166 2.47 10.92 -0.71
N MET A 167 3.35 11.70 -1.36
CA MET A 167 3.57 13.09 -1.02
C MET A 167 2.45 14.01 -1.56
N LEU A 168 1.65 13.54 -2.52
CA LEU A 168 0.61 14.36 -3.14
C LEU A 168 -0.54 14.61 -2.16
N GLY A 169 -0.79 15.89 -1.86
CA GLY A 169 -1.83 16.29 -0.92
C GLY A 169 -1.44 16.17 0.55
N ALA A 170 -0.23 15.68 0.86
CA ALA A 170 0.29 15.62 2.22
C ALA A 170 0.96 16.95 2.62
N SER A 171 0.63 17.46 3.81
CA SER A 171 1.29 18.64 4.39
C SER A 171 2.54 18.19 5.14
N LEU A 172 3.68 18.14 4.44
CA LEU A 172 4.94 17.63 4.99
C LEU A 172 5.99 18.74 5.07
N SER A 173 6.76 18.77 6.15
CA SER A 173 8.05 19.46 6.17
C SER A 173 9.02 18.81 5.16
N LEU A 174 10.05 19.55 4.73
CA LEU A 174 11.04 19.02 3.78
C LEU A 174 11.72 17.74 4.29
N VAL A 175 11.98 17.66 5.60
CA VAL A 175 12.60 16.49 6.23
C VAL A 175 11.65 15.29 6.19
N SER A 176 10.39 15.47 6.58
CA SER A 176 9.37 14.41 6.50
C SER A 176 9.11 13.97 5.06
N ALA A 177 9.15 14.89 4.09
CA ALA A 177 9.03 14.58 2.67
C ALA A 177 10.17 13.68 2.16
N VAL A 178 11.42 13.97 2.52
CA VAL A 178 12.57 13.12 2.19
C VAL A 178 12.46 11.76 2.87
N GLN A 179 12.07 11.74 4.15
CA GLN A 179 11.90 10.51 4.91
C GLN A 179 10.79 9.62 4.33
N LEU A 180 9.65 10.20 3.96
CA LEU A 180 8.56 9.50 3.26
C LEU A 180 9.02 8.95 1.91
N LEU A 181 9.77 9.73 1.11
CA LEU A 181 10.26 9.25 -0.17
C LEU A 181 11.17 8.03 0.00
N LEU A 182 12.04 8.03 1.02
CA LEU A 182 12.92 6.90 1.34
C LEU A 182 12.11 5.68 1.83
N ALA A 183 11.17 5.88 2.74
CA ALA A 183 10.34 4.80 3.28
C ALA A 183 9.42 4.20 2.20
N GLY A 184 8.74 5.05 1.43
CA GLY A 184 7.93 4.67 0.28
C GLY A 184 8.73 3.94 -0.79
N THR A 185 9.98 4.35 -1.03
CA THR A 185 10.89 3.60 -1.92
C THR A 185 11.27 2.24 -1.34
N ALA A 186 11.54 2.14 -0.04
CA ALA A 186 11.92 0.89 0.62
C ALA A 186 10.79 -0.15 0.59
N VAL A 187 9.58 0.21 1.02
CA VAL A 187 8.39 -0.65 0.91
C VAL A 187 8.02 -0.90 -0.56
N GLY A 188 8.27 0.12 -1.40
CA GLY A 188 8.30 0.07 -2.85
C GLY A 188 9.01 -1.16 -3.40
N ILE A 189 10.28 -1.29 -3.03
CA ILE A 189 11.18 -2.36 -3.42
C ILE A 189 10.69 -3.70 -2.86
N LEU A 190 10.29 -3.74 -1.58
CA LEU A 190 9.74 -4.95 -0.95
C LEU A 190 8.61 -5.56 -1.78
N PHE A 191 7.56 -4.79 -2.06
CA PHE A 191 6.40 -5.31 -2.80
C PHE A 191 6.75 -5.68 -4.25
N ALA A 192 7.67 -4.96 -4.91
CA ALA A 192 8.15 -5.36 -6.23
C ALA A 192 8.87 -6.72 -6.18
N LEU A 193 9.68 -6.98 -5.15
CA LEU A 193 10.33 -8.28 -4.94
C LEU A 193 9.32 -9.38 -4.61
N ILE A 194 8.32 -9.11 -3.77
CA ILE A 194 7.22 -10.06 -3.51
C ILE A 194 6.49 -10.42 -4.80
N ALA A 195 6.22 -9.44 -5.67
CA ALA A 195 5.57 -9.68 -6.96
C ALA A 195 6.43 -10.57 -7.88
N TYR A 196 7.77 -10.40 -7.88
CA TYR A 196 8.65 -11.30 -8.65
C TYR A 196 8.75 -12.70 -8.06
N GLU A 197 8.83 -12.79 -6.74
CA GLU A 197 8.96 -14.06 -6.03
C GLU A 197 7.69 -14.90 -6.15
N SER A 198 6.52 -14.26 -6.04
CA SER A 198 5.24 -14.97 -6.11
C SER A 198 4.68 -15.10 -7.52
N GLY A 199 5.22 -14.33 -8.47
CA GLY A 199 4.72 -14.25 -9.84
C GLY A 199 3.34 -13.58 -9.97
N SER A 200 2.83 -12.94 -8.90
CA SER A 200 1.54 -12.27 -8.89
C SER A 200 1.52 -11.07 -7.93
N ILE A 201 0.55 -10.17 -8.09
CA ILE A 201 0.40 -9.02 -7.18
C ILE A 201 -0.24 -9.40 -5.84
N TRP A 202 -0.89 -10.57 -5.75
CA TRP A 202 -1.81 -10.89 -4.65
C TRP A 202 -1.11 -11.16 -3.32
N SER A 203 0.10 -11.70 -3.35
CA SER A 203 0.92 -11.82 -2.14
C SER A 203 1.34 -10.44 -1.61
N GLY A 204 1.70 -9.51 -2.51
CA GLY A 204 2.00 -8.13 -2.15
C GLY A 204 0.76 -7.40 -1.62
N ALA A 205 -0.38 -7.56 -2.29
CA ALA A 205 -1.64 -6.93 -1.89
C ALA A 205 -2.13 -7.42 -0.52
N LEU A 206 -1.87 -8.68 -0.17
CA LEU A 206 -2.16 -9.17 1.19
C LEU A 206 -1.25 -8.51 2.22
N VAL A 207 0.07 -8.51 2.01
CA VAL A 207 1.03 -7.90 2.95
C VAL A 207 0.73 -6.41 3.12
N HIS A 208 0.48 -5.70 2.03
CA HIS A 208 0.12 -4.30 2.02
C HIS A 208 -1.24 -4.05 2.69
N GLY A 209 -2.26 -4.86 2.37
CA GLY A 209 -3.59 -4.71 2.96
C GLY A 209 -3.57 -4.91 4.47
N ILE A 210 -2.90 -5.96 4.97
CA ILE A 210 -2.75 -6.18 6.41
C ILE A 210 -1.91 -5.06 7.05
N TRP A 211 -0.85 -4.59 6.38
CA TRP A 211 -0.10 -3.42 6.84
C TRP A 211 -1.01 -2.20 7.05
N ASN A 212 -1.82 -1.85 6.05
CA ASN A 212 -2.75 -0.72 6.16
C ASN A 212 -3.84 -0.97 7.21
N LEU A 213 -4.28 -2.21 7.43
CA LEU A 213 -5.19 -2.52 8.53
C LEU A 213 -4.55 -2.21 9.90
N PHE A 214 -3.27 -2.47 10.09
CA PHE A 214 -2.64 -2.16 11.38
C PHE A 214 -2.26 -0.69 11.52
N MET A 215 -1.77 -0.07 10.45
CA MET A 215 -1.19 1.27 10.50
C MET A 215 -2.18 2.39 10.18
N VAL A 216 -3.16 2.13 9.30
CA VAL A 216 -4.04 3.16 8.73
C VAL A 216 -5.47 3.04 9.27
N SER A 217 -5.92 1.85 9.68
CA SER A 217 -7.34 1.63 10.02
C SER A 217 -7.79 2.22 11.36
N GLN A 218 -7.03 3.14 11.98
CA GLN A 218 -7.41 3.81 13.23
C GLN A 218 -7.74 2.84 14.39
N ILE A 219 -7.34 1.57 14.29
CA ILE A 219 -7.48 0.62 15.41
C ILE A 219 -6.44 0.96 16.48
N LEU A 220 -5.19 1.14 16.07
CA LEU A 220 -4.09 1.56 16.92
C LEU A 220 -3.34 2.69 16.22
N SER A 221 -3.29 3.86 16.83
CA SER A 221 -2.40 4.94 16.43
C SER A 221 -1.14 4.91 17.29
N ILE A 222 0.02 5.09 16.65
CA ILE A 222 1.32 5.19 17.32
C ILE A 222 1.95 6.49 16.83
N GLY A 223 2.09 7.47 17.72
CA GLY A 223 2.53 8.80 17.33
C GLY A 223 2.92 9.67 18.52
N PRO A 224 3.40 10.90 18.26
CA PRO A 224 3.79 11.83 19.32
C PRO A 224 2.59 12.43 20.08
N GLU A 225 1.38 12.29 19.55
CA GLU A 225 0.13 12.80 20.11
C GLU A 225 -0.97 11.74 19.97
N ALA A 226 -1.97 11.78 20.85
CA ALA A 226 -3.11 10.88 20.77
C ALA A 226 -4.01 11.21 19.58
N ASP A 227 -4.46 10.19 18.86
CA ASP A 227 -5.41 10.32 17.77
C ASP A 227 -6.82 10.03 18.28
N ALA A 228 -7.64 11.08 18.37
CA ALA A 228 -9.03 11.00 18.82
C ALA A 228 -9.94 10.20 17.89
N SER A 229 -9.50 9.91 16.66
CA SER A 229 -10.24 9.05 15.73
C SER A 229 -9.90 7.56 15.88
N SER A 230 -8.87 7.23 16.65
CA SER A 230 -8.42 5.86 16.87
C SER A 230 -9.02 5.20 18.11
N ILE A 231 -9.17 3.87 18.09
CA ILE A 231 -9.66 3.09 19.26
C ILE A 231 -8.63 3.11 20.39
N PHE A 232 -7.36 2.89 20.04
CA PHE A 232 -6.23 2.97 20.96
C PHE A 232 -5.20 3.94 20.40
N SER A 233 -4.61 4.77 21.27
CA SER A 233 -3.44 5.57 20.94
C SER A 233 -2.29 5.22 21.87
N TYR A 234 -1.13 4.93 21.29
CA TYR A 234 0.12 4.84 22.01
C TYR A 234 0.94 6.11 21.76
N VAL A 235 0.99 6.96 22.79
CA VAL A 235 1.65 8.26 22.71
C VAL A 235 3.13 8.06 23.02
N LEU A 236 3.98 8.24 22.01
CA LEU A 236 5.43 8.18 22.12
C LEU A 236 5.96 9.43 22.82
N GLU A 237 6.71 9.25 23.90
CA GLU A 237 7.42 10.35 24.57
C GLU A 237 8.66 10.77 23.77
N VAL A 238 9.16 9.87 22.92
CA VAL A 238 10.32 10.12 22.06
C VAL A 238 9.94 11.04 20.91
N LYS A 239 10.58 12.22 20.84
CA LYS A 239 10.32 13.23 19.80
C LYS A 239 11.21 13.10 18.55
N ASN A 240 12.00 12.03 18.44
CA ASN A 240 12.90 11.85 17.32
C ASN A 240 12.13 11.49 16.04
N LEU A 241 12.23 12.36 15.03
CA LEU A 241 11.54 12.26 13.74
C LEU A 241 11.83 10.95 12.99
N LEU A 242 13.04 10.39 13.13
CA LEU A 242 13.40 9.11 12.52
C LEU A 242 12.66 7.94 13.17
N LEU A 243 12.35 8.02 14.47
CA LEU A 243 11.63 6.98 15.21
C LEU A 243 10.12 7.13 15.09
N THR A 244 9.60 8.35 15.08
CA THR A 244 8.16 8.61 14.94
C THR A 244 7.67 8.56 13.50
N GLY A 245 8.56 8.73 12.52
CA GLY A 245 8.20 8.84 11.11
C GLY A 245 7.84 10.26 10.65
N GLY A 246 7.97 11.25 11.53
CA GLY A 246 7.66 12.64 11.24
C GLY A 246 6.20 12.89 10.92
N ASP A 247 5.95 13.86 10.05
CA ASP A 247 4.59 14.32 9.70
C ASP A 247 3.76 13.21 9.02
N PHE A 248 4.40 12.16 8.50
CA PHE A 248 3.70 11.02 7.88
C PHE A 248 3.32 9.93 8.89
N GLY A 249 4.02 9.85 10.02
CA GLY A 249 3.79 8.82 11.04
C GLY A 249 4.62 7.54 10.86
N ILE A 250 4.38 6.57 11.74
CA ILE A 250 5.30 5.45 12.02
C ILE A 250 5.67 4.60 10.80
N GLU A 251 4.85 4.64 9.75
CA GLU A 251 5.09 3.99 8.46
C GLU A 251 6.36 4.46 7.76
N ALA A 252 6.75 5.71 8.00
CA ALA A 252 7.99 6.32 7.50
C ALA A 252 9.15 6.26 8.51
N SER A 253 8.96 5.61 9.66
CA SER A 253 10.02 5.48 10.67
C SER A 253 11.16 4.58 10.19
N VAL A 254 12.34 4.75 10.78
CA VAL A 254 13.48 3.84 10.57
C VAL A 254 13.16 2.41 11.02
N ILE A 255 12.28 2.23 12.02
CA ILE A 255 11.83 0.92 12.48
C ILE A 255 11.09 0.20 11.34
N ALA A 256 10.13 0.88 10.72
CA ALA A 256 9.39 0.36 9.57
C ALA A 256 10.32 0.10 8.37
N MET A 257 11.21 1.05 8.04
CA MET A 257 12.17 0.89 6.94
C MET A 257 13.08 -0.33 7.12
N MET A 258 13.57 -0.57 8.34
CA MET A 258 14.40 -1.74 8.65
C MET A 258 13.61 -3.05 8.50
N ALA A 259 12.35 -3.07 8.91
CA ALA A 259 11.47 -4.22 8.71
C ALA A 259 11.21 -4.49 7.22
N TYR A 260 10.97 -3.44 6.41
CA TYR A 260 10.83 -3.55 4.97
C TYR A 260 12.09 -4.11 4.31
N ALA A 261 13.26 -3.58 4.70
CA ALA A 261 14.55 -4.02 4.19
C ALA A 261 14.84 -5.49 4.53
N GLY A 262 14.52 -5.92 5.75
CA GLY A 262 14.63 -7.31 6.18
C GLY A 262 13.79 -8.26 5.32
N LEU A 263 12.51 -7.95 5.13
CA LEU A 263 11.63 -8.76 4.27
C LEU A 263 12.04 -8.69 2.79
N ALA A 264 12.55 -7.56 2.32
CA ALA A 264 13.06 -7.43 0.96
C ALA A 264 14.27 -8.34 0.74
N ALA A 265 15.16 -8.46 1.74
CA ALA A 265 16.29 -9.38 1.70
C ALA A 265 15.82 -10.85 1.69
N VAL A 266 14.76 -11.20 2.43
CA VAL A 266 14.13 -12.54 2.37
C VAL A 266 13.57 -12.81 0.97
N ALA A 267 12.77 -11.89 0.41
CA ALA A 267 12.21 -12.01 -0.93
C ALA A 267 13.31 -12.20 -1.99
N TYR A 268 14.35 -11.37 -1.93
CA TYR A 268 15.49 -11.45 -2.84
C TYR A 268 16.24 -12.79 -2.73
N SER A 269 16.43 -13.29 -1.51
CA SER A 269 17.09 -14.57 -1.26
C SER A 269 16.29 -15.74 -1.83
N MET A 270 14.96 -15.71 -1.71
CA MET A 270 14.06 -16.71 -2.29
C MET A 270 14.13 -16.71 -3.81
N ILE A 271 14.07 -15.53 -4.44
CA ILE A 271 14.25 -15.38 -5.90
C ILE A 271 15.59 -15.95 -6.37
N ARG A 272 16.67 -15.70 -5.63
CA ARG A 272 18.00 -16.24 -5.96
C ARG A 272 18.04 -17.76 -5.86
N ARG A 273 17.46 -18.34 -4.81
CA ARG A 273 17.43 -19.80 -4.61
C ARG A 273 16.64 -20.51 -5.70
N GLU A 274 15.53 -19.95 -6.16
CA GLU A 274 14.75 -20.54 -7.27
C GLU A 274 15.51 -20.49 -8.60
N ARG A 275 16.26 -19.41 -8.87
CA ARG A 275 17.10 -19.31 -10.08
C ARG A 275 18.26 -20.30 -10.13
N LEU A 276 18.80 -20.70 -8.98
CA LEU A 276 19.90 -21.67 -8.89
C LEU A 276 19.43 -23.13 -9.04
N LYS A 277 18.12 -23.39 -9.05
CA LYS A 277 17.53 -24.73 -9.24
C LYS A 277 17.25 -25.07 -10.71
N ILE A 278 17.51 -24.14 -11.63
CA ILE A 278 17.36 -24.27 -13.08
C ILE A 278 18.76 -24.39 -13.69
#